data_AF-A0A496Q5H4-F1
#
_entry.id   AF-A0A496Q5H4-F1
#
_cell.length_a   1.000
_cell.length_b   1.000
_cell.length_c   1.000
_cell.angle_alpha   90.00
_cell.angle_beta   90.00
_cell.angle_gamma   90.00
#
_symmetry.space_group_name_H-M   'P 1'
#
loop_
_entity.id
_entity.type
_entity.pdbx_description
1 polymer ?
#
loop_
_entity_poly.entity_id
_entity_poly.type
_entity_poly.pdbx_seq_one_letter_code
_entity_poly.pdbx_strand_id
1 'polypeptide(L)'
;MSRGVYIFFVDKRAGEKVDLRNIYPKEKMISLKSTYKQCLDREVDWDSRDINYLELRGELARIRKNEPDSIFDVTAIKKSFIGDIIACCLLEGIHNVYTFDLEYTPNFDEPWKMLFHELRSDTLEESFYRYTNIVYTPIFRECSHWILFRTPPMKISLFVVVVLLLTILGVYFYFGEPNWFIQIAYIVSVVASILTLFFALFPPRR
;
A
#
# COMPACT_ATOMS: atom_id res chain seq x y z
N MET A 1 -32.42 15.49 -8.08
CA MET A 1 -31.75 16.45 -9.00
C MET A 1 -31.09 17.54 -8.18
N SER A 2 -29.77 17.73 -8.30
CA SER A 2 -29.07 18.77 -7.54
C SER A 2 -29.53 20.16 -8.00
N ARG A 3 -29.84 21.05 -7.07
CA ARG A 3 -30.36 22.40 -7.34
C ARG A 3 -29.29 23.39 -7.81
N GLY A 4 -28.06 22.93 -8.06
CA GLY A 4 -26.90 23.80 -8.30
C GLY A 4 -26.50 24.59 -7.04
N VAL A 5 -26.72 24.03 -5.86
CA VAL A 5 -26.44 24.69 -4.58
C VAL A 5 -25.37 23.89 -3.85
N TYR A 6 -24.32 24.58 -3.44
CA TYR A 6 -23.34 24.06 -2.49
C TYR A 6 -23.79 24.35 -1.06
N ILE A 7 -23.58 23.39 -0.15
CA ILE A 7 -23.93 23.52 1.26
C ILE A 7 -22.66 23.26 2.08
N PHE A 8 -22.34 24.17 2.98
CA PHE A 8 -21.26 23.97 3.94
C PHE A 8 -21.69 22.93 4.99
N PHE A 9 -20.83 21.93 5.25
CA PHE A 9 -21.12 20.84 6.21
C PHE A 9 -20.28 20.92 7.49
N VAL A 10 -19.29 21.80 7.54
CA VAL A 10 -18.33 21.91 8.65
C VAL A 10 -18.20 23.37 9.11
N ASP A 11 -17.63 23.54 10.31
CA ASP A 11 -17.31 24.82 10.94
C ASP A 11 -18.52 25.74 11.23
N LYS A 12 -18.23 26.99 11.60
CA LYS A 12 -19.22 28.04 11.91
C LYS A 12 -20.14 28.38 10.72
N ARG A 13 -19.78 27.93 9.51
CA ARG A 13 -20.52 28.14 8.26
C ARG A 13 -21.46 26.97 7.95
N ALA A 14 -21.53 25.92 8.78
CA ALA A 14 -22.39 24.77 8.54
C ALA A 14 -23.85 25.20 8.26
N GLY A 15 -24.41 24.68 7.16
CA GLY A 15 -25.75 25.03 6.68
C GLY A 15 -25.83 26.26 5.78
N GLU A 16 -24.75 27.06 5.67
CA GLU A 16 -24.66 28.13 4.68
C GLU A 16 -24.78 27.56 3.26
N LYS A 17 -25.52 28.26 2.40
CA LYS A 17 -25.82 27.83 1.04
C LYS A 17 -25.23 28.81 0.04
N VAL A 18 -24.51 28.29 -0.94
CA VAL A 18 -23.98 29.06 -2.05
C VAL A 18 -24.65 28.59 -3.34
N ASP A 19 -25.30 29.52 -4.04
CA ASP A 19 -25.94 29.23 -5.32
C ASP A 19 -24.90 29.26 -6.44
N LEU A 20 -24.49 28.09 -6.90
CA LEU A 20 -23.47 27.94 -7.94
C LEU A 20 -23.95 28.45 -9.30
N ARG A 21 -25.25 28.66 -9.50
CA ARG A 21 -25.81 29.26 -10.72
C ARG A 21 -25.42 30.74 -10.89
N ASN A 22 -25.04 31.40 -9.80
CA ASN A 22 -24.53 32.77 -9.82
C ASN A 22 -23.02 32.82 -10.10
N ILE A 23 -22.33 31.68 -9.99
CA ILE A 23 -20.88 31.55 -10.16
C ILE A 23 -20.54 31.01 -11.55
N TYR A 24 -21.31 30.03 -12.03
CA TYR A 24 -21.06 29.36 -13.30
C TYR A 24 -22.02 29.84 -14.40
N PRO A 25 -21.52 30.00 -15.64
CA PRO A 25 -22.36 30.23 -16.82
C PRO A 25 -23.39 29.10 -17.00
N LYS A 26 -24.51 29.43 -17.65
CA LYS A 26 -25.62 28.47 -17.87
C LYS A 26 -25.16 27.23 -18.63
N GLU A 27 -24.29 27.40 -19.60
CA GLU A 27 -23.73 26.36 -20.45
C GLU A 27 -22.89 25.37 -19.62
N LYS A 28 -22.01 25.91 -18.74
CA LYS A 28 -21.23 25.10 -17.79
C LYS A 28 -22.15 24.33 -16.85
N MET A 29 -23.21 24.96 -16.33
CA MET A 29 -24.18 24.28 -15.47
C MET A 29 -24.91 23.11 -16.14
N ILE A 30 -25.23 23.23 -17.42
CA ILE A 30 -25.84 22.14 -18.21
C ILE A 30 -24.83 20.98 -18.35
N SER A 31 -23.58 21.30 -18.70
CA SER A 31 -22.50 20.30 -18.81
C SER A 31 -22.28 19.57 -17.49
N LEU A 32 -22.12 20.29 -16.38
CA LEU A 32 -21.98 19.73 -15.04
C LEU A 32 -23.14 18.81 -14.68
N LYS A 33 -24.38 19.24 -14.93
CA LYS A 33 -25.56 18.40 -14.67
C LYS A 33 -25.50 17.09 -15.44
N SER A 34 -25.03 17.11 -16.69
CA SER A 34 -24.83 15.90 -17.48
C SER A 34 -23.76 14.98 -16.86
N THR A 35 -22.59 15.54 -16.50
CA THR A 35 -21.50 14.76 -15.89
C THR A 35 -21.90 14.12 -14.56
N TYR A 36 -22.51 14.88 -13.64
CA TYR A 36 -22.97 14.33 -12.36
C TYR A 36 -24.08 13.29 -12.57
N LYS A 37 -24.96 13.49 -13.55
CA LYS A 37 -25.99 12.51 -13.87
C LYS A 37 -25.35 11.19 -14.34
N GLN A 38 -24.35 11.24 -15.21
CA GLN A 38 -23.61 10.03 -15.62
C GLN A 38 -22.97 9.31 -14.43
N CYS A 39 -22.45 10.03 -13.44
CA CYS A 39 -21.90 9.43 -12.23
C CYS A 39 -22.99 8.77 -11.36
N LEU A 40 -24.17 9.39 -11.24
CA LEU A 40 -25.29 8.88 -10.45
C LEU A 40 -26.04 7.73 -11.13
N ASP A 41 -26.06 7.71 -12.46
CA ASP A 41 -26.71 6.68 -13.25
C ASP A 41 -25.88 5.38 -13.32
N ARG A 42 -24.62 5.38 -12.82
CA ARG A 42 -23.85 4.15 -12.67
C ARG A 42 -24.44 3.33 -11.52
N GLU A 43 -24.89 2.12 -11.84
CA GLU A 43 -25.24 1.12 -10.83
C GLU A 43 -23.97 0.71 -10.09
N VAL A 44 -23.86 1.16 -8.83
CA VAL A 44 -22.78 0.80 -7.92
C VAL A 44 -23.44 0.13 -6.72
N ASP A 45 -23.07 -1.11 -6.47
CA ASP A 45 -23.43 -1.79 -5.23
C ASP A 45 -22.47 -1.35 -4.13
N TRP A 46 -23.03 -0.94 -3.00
CA TRP A 46 -22.26 -0.40 -1.88
C TRP A 46 -22.34 -1.37 -0.72
N ASP A 47 -21.19 -1.86 -0.30
CA ASP A 47 -21.05 -2.69 0.88
C ASP A 47 -20.06 -2.05 1.85
N SER A 48 -20.38 -2.09 3.13
CA SER A 48 -19.55 -1.55 4.19
C SER A 48 -19.40 -2.61 5.26
N ARG A 49 -18.15 -3.02 5.50
CA ARG A 49 -17.81 -4.06 6.46
C ARG A 49 -16.68 -3.60 7.33
N ASP A 50 -16.83 -3.83 8.64
CA ASP A 50 -15.73 -3.71 9.58
C ASP A 50 -14.90 -4.99 9.52
N ILE A 51 -13.59 -4.83 9.29
CA ILE A 51 -12.64 -5.95 9.21
C ILE A 51 -11.73 -5.86 10.43
N ASN A 52 -11.60 -6.95 11.17
CA ASN A 52 -10.62 -7.02 12.24
C ASN A 52 -9.22 -6.88 11.63
N TYR A 53 -8.38 -6.04 12.22
CA TYR A 53 -7.03 -5.81 11.73
C TYR A 53 -6.22 -7.11 11.53
N LEU A 54 -6.39 -8.11 12.40
CA LEU A 54 -5.71 -9.41 12.28
C LEU A 54 -6.16 -10.23 11.06
N GLU A 55 -7.36 -9.97 10.56
CA GLU A 55 -7.97 -10.66 9.42
C GLU A 55 -7.74 -9.93 8.09
N LEU A 56 -7.22 -8.69 8.12
CA LEU A 56 -7.01 -7.84 6.95
C LEU A 56 -6.29 -8.59 5.82
N ARG A 57 -5.21 -9.29 6.13
CA ARG A 57 -4.44 -10.05 5.13
C ARG A 57 -5.30 -11.13 4.46
N GLY A 58 -6.08 -11.87 5.25
CA GLY A 58 -6.95 -12.92 4.75
C GLY A 58 -8.05 -12.38 3.84
N GLU A 59 -8.64 -11.24 4.21
CA GLU A 59 -9.64 -10.56 3.40
C GLU A 59 -9.08 -10.01 2.09
N LEU A 60 -7.90 -9.39 2.11
CA LEU A 60 -7.21 -8.93 0.90
C LEU A 60 -6.90 -10.10 -0.04
N ALA A 61 -6.42 -11.23 0.50
CA ALA A 61 -6.15 -12.44 -0.26
C ALA A 61 -7.45 -13.02 -0.87
N ARG A 62 -8.55 -13.03 -0.11
CA ARG A 62 -9.87 -13.47 -0.57
C ARG A 62 -10.37 -12.61 -1.74
N ILE A 63 -10.28 -11.28 -1.62
CA ILE A 63 -10.68 -10.35 -2.68
C ILE A 63 -9.81 -10.58 -3.92
N ARG A 64 -8.49 -10.61 -3.77
CA ARG A 64 -7.57 -10.86 -4.90
C ARG A 64 -7.84 -12.18 -5.62
N LYS A 65 -8.20 -13.23 -4.88
CA LYS A 65 -8.51 -14.55 -5.45
C LYS A 65 -9.81 -14.55 -6.25
N ASN A 66 -10.83 -13.86 -5.76
CA ASN A 66 -12.15 -13.83 -6.39
C ASN A 66 -12.21 -12.79 -7.52
N GLU A 67 -11.50 -11.67 -7.35
CA GLU A 67 -11.53 -10.48 -8.18
C GLU A 67 -10.09 -9.98 -8.43
N PRO A 68 -9.35 -10.60 -9.36
CA PRO A 68 -7.95 -10.27 -9.58
C PRO A 68 -7.76 -8.81 -10.02
N ASP A 69 -8.67 -8.25 -10.81
CA ASP A 69 -8.56 -6.88 -11.31
C ASP A 69 -9.07 -5.81 -10.34
N SER A 70 -9.31 -6.19 -9.07
CA SER A 70 -9.71 -5.27 -8.02
C SER A 70 -8.68 -4.15 -7.82
N ILE A 71 -9.19 -2.95 -7.58
CA ILE A 71 -8.43 -1.73 -7.25
C ILE A 71 -8.65 -1.45 -5.77
N PHE A 72 -7.56 -1.29 -5.02
CA PHE A 72 -7.60 -0.94 -3.61
C PHE A 72 -7.29 0.55 -3.46
N ASP A 73 -8.31 1.33 -3.11
CA ASP A 73 -8.18 2.75 -2.81
C ASP A 73 -7.91 2.96 -1.31
N VAL A 74 -6.77 3.55 -0.97
CA VAL A 74 -6.38 3.84 0.43
C VAL A 74 -6.44 5.33 0.77
N THR A 75 -7.06 6.17 -0.07
CA THR A 75 -7.15 7.63 0.10
C THR A 75 -7.73 8.02 1.46
N ALA A 76 -8.80 7.36 1.89
CA ALA A 76 -9.50 7.68 3.14
C ALA A 76 -8.85 7.05 4.39
N ILE A 77 -7.79 6.26 4.22
CA ILE A 77 -7.18 5.52 5.32
C ILE A 77 -6.21 6.42 6.10
N LYS A 78 -6.20 6.27 7.43
CA LYS A 78 -5.22 6.96 8.29
C LYS A 78 -3.81 6.53 7.89
N LYS A 79 -2.89 7.49 7.77
CA LYS A 79 -1.50 7.27 7.34
C LYS A 79 -0.76 6.16 8.09
N SER A 80 -1.09 5.94 9.37
CA SER A 80 -0.49 4.88 10.19
C SER A 80 -0.78 3.46 9.67
N PHE A 81 -1.95 3.22 9.05
CA PHE A 81 -2.36 1.89 8.58
C PHE A 81 -1.99 1.62 7.13
N ILE A 82 -1.61 2.66 6.37
CA ILE A 82 -1.25 2.52 4.96
C ILE A 82 -0.05 1.57 4.79
N GLY A 83 0.94 1.66 5.68
CA GLY A 83 2.11 0.77 5.64
C GLY A 83 1.73 -0.71 5.78
N ASP A 84 0.84 -1.02 6.72
CA ASP A 84 0.38 -2.38 6.97
C ASP A 84 -0.45 -2.93 5.81
N ILE A 85 -1.38 -2.13 5.28
CA ILE A 85 -2.19 -2.50 4.11
C ILE A 85 -1.28 -2.80 2.93
N ILE A 86 -0.31 -1.92 2.64
CA ILE A 86 0.60 -2.14 1.51
C ILE A 86 1.47 -3.38 1.72
N ALA A 87 1.96 -3.61 2.94
CA ALA A 87 2.73 -4.81 3.26
C ALA A 87 1.90 -6.09 3.02
N CYS A 88 0.64 -6.12 3.47
CA CYS A 88 -0.27 -7.22 3.19
C CYS A 88 -0.53 -7.38 1.69
N CYS A 89 -0.79 -6.29 0.97
CA CYS A 89 -0.96 -6.32 -0.49
C CYS A 89 0.26 -6.91 -1.20
N LEU A 90 1.48 -6.50 -0.84
CA LEU A 90 2.70 -7.05 -1.44
C LEU A 90 2.87 -8.54 -1.19
N LEU A 91 2.62 -9.00 0.05
CA LEU A 91 2.72 -10.42 0.41
C LEU A 91 1.74 -11.29 -0.39
N GLU A 92 0.58 -10.74 -0.72
CA GLU A 92 -0.46 -11.42 -1.52
C GLU A 92 -0.36 -11.14 -3.03
N GLY A 93 0.69 -10.44 -3.49
CA GLY A 93 0.90 -10.14 -4.92
C GLY A 93 -0.13 -9.18 -5.51
N ILE A 94 -0.67 -8.27 -4.69
CA ILE A 94 -1.59 -7.21 -5.06
C ILE A 94 -0.79 -5.95 -5.38
N HIS A 95 -0.85 -5.52 -6.65
CA HIS A 95 -0.12 -4.33 -7.11
C HIS A 95 -1.03 -3.15 -7.45
N ASN A 96 -2.35 -3.35 -7.47
CA ASN A 96 -3.34 -2.32 -7.80
C ASN A 96 -3.77 -1.53 -6.55
N VAL A 97 -2.80 -0.90 -5.88
CA VAL A 97 -3.06 -0.09 -4.67
C VAL A 97 -2.85 1.38 -4.98
N TYR A 98 -3.90 2.19 -4.82
CA TYR A 98 -3.95 3.57 -5.28
C TYR A 98 -4.32 4.54 -4.16
N THR A 99 -3.86 5.78 -4.31
CA THR A 99 -4.26 6.93 -3.50
C THR A 99 -4.60 8.09 -4.43
N PHE A 100 -5.55 8.91 -4.00
CA PHE A 100 -5.85 10.19 -4.62
C PHE A 100 -4.99 11.27 -3.98
N ASP A 101 -4.11 11.87 -4.78
CA ASP A 101 -3.22 12.95 -4.37
C ASP A 101 -3.69 14.26 -5.00
N LEU A 102 -3.91 15.28 -4.16
CA LEU A 102 -4.22 16.62 -4.61
C LEU A 102 -2.92 17.38 -4.91
N GLU A 103 -2.76 17.91 -6.13
CA GLU A 103 -1.52 18.59 -6.55
C GLU A 103 -1.52 20.10 -6.26
N TYR A 104 -2.55 20.62 -5.59
CA TYR A 104 -2.65 22.03 -5.21
C TYR A 104 -3.13 22.21 -3.76
N THR A 105 -2.97 23.43 -3.24
CA THR A 105 -3.39 23.77 -1.87
C THR A 105 -4.92 23.94 -1.83
N PRO A 106 -5.63 23.21 -0.95
CA PRO A 106 -7.08 23.37 -0.76
C PRO A 106 -7.46 24.84 -0.47
N ASN A 107 -8.49 25.35 -1.14
CA ASN A 107 -9.08 26.66 -0.87
C ASN A 107 -10.35 26.50 -0.04
N PHE A 108 -10.25 26.73 1.27
CA PHE A 108 -11.38 26.61 2.20
C PHE A 108 -12.32 27.83 2.23
N ASP A 109 -11.90 28.97 1.67
CA ASP A 109 -12.74 30.16 1.57
C ASP A 109 -13.83 29.97 0.49
N GLU A 110 -13.44 29.34 -0.63
CA GLU A 110 -14.27 29.03 -1.78
C GLU A 110 -14.28 27.51 -2.06
N PRO A 111 -14.86 26.68 -1.18
CA PRO A 111 -14.71 25.23 -1.25
C PRO A 111 -15.37 24.59 -2.46
N TRP A 112 -16.26 25.30 -3.16
CA TRP A 112 -16.79 24.84 -4.44
C TRP A 112 -15.72 24.72 -5.53
N LYS A 113 -14.60 25.44 -5.43
CA LYS A 113 -13.41 25.29 -6.29
C LYS A 113 -12.64 24.00 -6.06
N MET A 114 -13.02 23.22 -5.05
CA MET A 114 -12.44 21.91 -4.74
C MET A 114 -13.37 20.74 -5.11
N LEU A 115 -14.51 21.02 -5.76
CA LEU A 115 -15.41 19.98 -6.24
C LEU A 115 -14.80 19.28 -7.45
N PHE A 116 -15.11 17.99 -7.64
CA PHE A 116 -14.46 17.15 -8.66
C PHE A 116 -14.39 17.78 -10.05
N HIS A 117 -15.41 18.56 -10.43
CA HIS A 117 -15.50 19.17 -11.75
C HIS A 117 -14.62 20.40 -11.94
N GLU A 118 -14.17 21.02 -10.85
CA GLU A 118 -13.14 22.07 -10.86
C GLU A 118 -11.75 21.44 -10.79
N LEU A 119 -11.63 20.24 -10.22
CA LEU A 119 -10.38 19.47 -10.18
C LEU A 119 -9.99 18.87 -11.54
N ARG A 120 -10.98 18.68 -12.41
CA ARG A 120 -10.79 18.07 -13.73
C ARG A 120 -10.57 19.17 -14.75
N SER A 121 -9.37 19.23 -15.35
CA SER A 121 -9.20 20.03 -16.57
C SER A 121 -9.88 19.33 -17.76
N ASP A 122 -10.25 20.12 -18.77
CA ASP A 122 -10.77 19.62 -20.05
C ASP A 122 -9.70 18.80 -20.81
N THR A 123 -8.43 18.93 -20.43
CA THR A 123 -7.30 18.12 -20.89
C THR A 123 -6.78 17.23 -19.74
N LEU A 124 -6.49 15.96 -20.05
CA LEU A 124 -5.91 14.99 -19.09
C LEU A 124 -4.53 15.40 -18.54
N GLU A 125 -3.86 16.37 -19.18
CA GLU A 125 -2.52 16.82 -18.82
C GLU A 125 -2.50 17.92 -17.74
N GLU A 126 -3.66 18.50 -17.41
CA GLU A 126 -3.79 19.63 -16.47
C GLU A 126 -4.74 19.34 -15.30
N SER A 127 -4.94 18.07 -14.91
CA SER A 127 -5.76 17.76 -13.74
C SER A 127 -5.07 18.21 -12.45
N PHE A 128 -5.82 18.86 -11.54
CA PHE A 128 -5.32 19.29 -10.23
C PHE A 128 -5.22 18.15 -9.20
N TYR A 129 -5.33 16.91 -9.67
CA TYR A 129 -5.20 15.70 -8.87
C TYR A 129 -4.51 14.60 -9.67
N ARG A 130 -3.92 13.65 -8.94
CA ARG A 130 -3.35 12.42 -9.50
C ARG A 130 -3.89 11.22 -8.75
N TYR A 131 -4.26 10.19 -9.50
CA TYR A 131 -4.55 8.88 -8.92
C TYR A 131 -3.29 8.04 -9.02
N THR A 132 -2.52 8.01 -7.94
CA THR A 132 -1.18 7.44 -7.91
C THR A 132 -1.23 6.01 -7.43
N ASN A 133 -0.65 5.09 -8.20
CA ASN A 133 -0.38 3.75 -7.68
C ASN A 133 0.82 3.80 -6.74
N ILE A 134 0.60 3.52 -5.45
CA ILE A 134 1.63 3.66 -4.41
C ILE A 134 2.80 2.70 -4.66
N VAL A 135 2.50 1.48 -5.13
CA VAL A 135 3.47 0.41 -5.35
C VAL A 135 4.48 0.78 -6.44
N TYR A 136 4.10 1.64 -7.39
CA TYR A 136 4.98 2.08 -8.48
C TYR A 136 5.71 3.39 -8.21
N THR A 137 5.50 4.02 -7.05
CA THR A 137 6.23 5.25 -6.71
C THR A 137 7.73 4.96 -6.49
N PRO A 138 8.63 5.90 -6.87
CA PRO A 138 10.07 5.73 -6.64
C PRO A 138 10.41 5.50 -5.17
N ILE A 139 9.77 6.27 -4.26
CA ILE A 139 9.95 6.16 -2.81
C ILE A 139 9.62 4.74 -2.34
N PHE A 140 8.50 4.19 -2.78
CA PHE A 140 8.11 2.84 -2.41
C PHE A 140 9.08 1.79 -2.96
N ARG A 141 9.51 1.93 -4.21
CA ARG A 141 10.50 1.03 -4.82
C ARG A 141 11.82 1.06 -4.05
N GLU A 142 12.27 2.22 -3.63
CA GLU A 142 13.46 2.36 -2.79
C GLU A 142 13.25 1.71 -1.42
N CYS A 143 12.16 2.04 -0.71
CA CYS A 143 11.85 1.48 0.60
C CYS A 143 11.73 -0.06 0.57
N SER A 144 11.00 -0.61 -0.42
CA SER A 144 10.86 -2.07 -0.58
C SER A 144 12.19 -2.74 -0.87
N HIS A 145 13.04 -2.13 -1.71
CA HIS A 145 14.40 -2.60 -1.96
C HIS A 145 15.23 -2.61 -0.67
N TRP A 146 15.20 -1.53 0.12
CA TRP A 146 15.91 -1.46 1.41
C TRP A 146 15.44 -2.52 2.42
N ILE A 147 14.13 -2.79 2.50
CA ILE A 147 13.59 -3.83 3.38
C ILE A 147 14.08 -5.22 2.95
N LEU A 148 14.04 -5.51 1.65
CA LEU A 148 14.50 -6.79 1.09
C LEU A 148 16.02 -6.98 1.24
N PHE A 149 16.82 -5.90 1.17
CA PHE A 149 18.27 -5.95 1.37
C PHE A 149 18.68 -6.06 2.84
N ARG A 150 17.92 -5.44 3.76
CA ARG A 150 18.25 -5.42 5.19
C ARG A 150 17.83 -6.69 5.91
N THR A 151 16.87 -7.42 5.36
CA THR A 151 16.63 -8.81 5.75
C THR A 151 17.75 -9.63 5.10
N PRO A 152 18.67 -10.27 5.85
CA PRO A 152 19.72 -11.07 5.23
C PRO A 152 19.01 -12.07 4.31
N PRO A 153 19.24 -12.02 2.98
CA PRO A 153 18.47 -12.82 2.07
C PRO A 153 18.70 -14.26 2.49
N MET A 154 17.63 -15.00 2.79
CA MET A 154 17.73 -16.40 3.25
C MET A 154 18.73 -17.19 2.40
N LYS A 155 18.86 -16.84 1.12
CA LYS A 155 19.85 -17.33 0.15
C LYS A 155 21.31 -17.25 0.63
N ILE A 156 21.76 -16.14 1.22
CA ILE A 156 23.13 -16.02 1.75
C ILE A 156 23.29 -16.90 2.99
N SER A 157 22.32 -16.89 3.90
CA SER A 157 22.38 -17.78 5.07
C SER A 157 22.40 -19.26 4.66
N LEU A 158 21.58 -19.63 3.67
CA LEU A 158 21.51 -20.96 3.10
C LEU A 158 22.83 -21.34 2.44
N PHE A 159 23.42 -20.43 1.66
CA PHE A 159 24.72 -20.65 1.03
C PHE A 159 25.82 -20.88 2.07
N VAL A 160 25.89 -20.04 3.12
CA VAL A 160 26.87 -20.20 4.22
C VAL A 160 26.68 -21.55 4.92
N VAL A 161 25.44 -21.93 5.22
CA VAL A 161 25.12 -23.23 5.84
C VAL A 161 25.54 -24.40 4.95
N VAL A 162 25.27 -24.34 3.65
CA VAL A 162 25.66 -25.39 2.68
C VAL A 162 27.19 -25.51 2.58
N VAL A 163 27.91 -24.39 2.48
CA VAL A 163 29.39 -24.37 2.42
C VAL A 163 29.99 -24.94 3.71
N LEU A 164 29.43 -24.58 4.87
CA LEU A 164 29.90 -25.08 6.17
C LEU A 164 29.66 -26.60 6.29
N LEU A 165 28.50 -27.09 5.86
CA LEU A 165 28.18 -28.52 5.78
C LEU A 165 29.16 -29.29 4.88
N LEU A 166 29.44 -28.77 3.68
CA LEU A 166 30.39 -29.39 2.76
C LEU A 166 31.81 -29.43 3.33
N THR A 167 32.21 -28.39 4.05
CA THR A 167 33.52 -28.32 4.69
C THR A 167 33.64 -29.35 5.82
N ILE A 168 32.62 -29.47 6.67
CA ILE A 168 32.57 -30.50 7.73
C ILE A 168 32.61 -31.90 7.12
N LEU A 169 31.85 -32.12 6.04
CA LEU A 169 31.83 -33.40 5.33
C LEU A 169 33.21 -33.74 4.75
N GLY A 170 33.87 -32.78 4.10
CA GLY A 170 35.21 -32.95 3.54
C GLY A 170 36.27 -33.27 4.60
N VAL A 171 36.22 -32.58 5.74
CA VAL A 171 37.11 -32.84 6.88
C VAL A 171 36.86 -34.25 7.46
N TYR A 172 35.60 -34.65 7.59
CA TYR A 172 35.23 -35.99 8.07
C TYR A 172 35.78 -37.11 7.17
N PHE A 173 35.61 -36.97 5.85
CA PHE A 173 36.13 -37.95 4.89
C PHE A 173 37.67 -37.98 4.81
N TYR A 174 38.34 -36.83 5.01
CA TYR A 174 39.80 -36.75 4.91
C TYR A 174 40.50 -37.28 6.17
N PHE A 175 40.01 -36.94 7.37
CA PHE A 175 40.71 -37.27 8.61
C PHE A 175 40.35 -38.63 9.21
N GLY A 176 39.12 -39.12 9.02
CA GLY A 176 38.67 -40.42 9.54
C GLY A 176 38.69 -40.55 11.08
N GLU A 177 37.64 -41.14 11.66
CA GLU A 177 37.42 -41.23 13.12
C GLU A 177 37.36 -39.89 13.89
N PRO A 178 36.73 -39.84 15.09
CA PRO A 178 36.46 -38.57 15.77
C PRO A 178 37.73 -37.93 16.31
N ASN A 179 38.34 -37.08 15.49
CA ASN A 179 39.44 -36.21 15.89
C ASN A 179 38.91 -35.00 16.67
N TRP A 180 39.69 -34.45 17.61
CA TRP A 180 39.31 -33.29 18.43
C TRP A 180 38.87 -32.08 17.58
N PHE A 181 39.42 -31.97 16.36
CA PHE A 181 39.05 -30.97 15.38
C PHE A 181 37.58 -31.10 14.90
N ILE A 182 37.10 -32.33 14.69
CA ILE A 182 35.72 -32.61 14.27
C ILE A 182 34.73 -32.24 15.39
N GLN A 183 35.12 -32.44 16.65
CA GLN A 183 34.31 -32.04 17.80
C GLN A 183 34.17 -30.52 17.93
N ILE A 184 35.25 -29.77 17.70
CA ILE A 184 35.20 -28.29 17.69
C ILE A 184 34.31 -27.79 16.54
N ALA A 185 34.46 -28.35 15.33
CA ALA A 185 33.62 -28.00 14.19
C ALA A 185 32.14 -28.28 14.45
N TYR A 186 31.82 -29.39 15.12
CA TYR A 186 30.46 -29.75 15.52
C TYR A 186 29.87 -28.74 16.53
N ILE A 187 30.63 -28.38 17.57
CA ILE A 187 30.20 -27.39 18.57
C ILE A 187 29.93 -26.03 17.90
N VAL A 188 30.82 -25.58 17.03
CA VAL A 188 30.64 -24.31 16.29
C VAL A 188 29.41 -24.39 15.38
N SER A 189 29.17 -25.53 14.72
CA SER A 189 28.00 -25.73 13.85
C SER A 189 26.69 -25.75 14.65
N VAL A 190 26.65 -26.36 15.83
CA VAL A 190 25.50 -26.36 16.74
C VAL A 190 25.23 -24.93 17.25
N VAL A 191 26.26 -24.22 17.71
CA VAL A 191 26.12 -22.82 18.16
C VAL A 191 25.64 -21.92 17.01
N ALA A 192 26.19 -22.07 15.81
CA ALA A 192 25.77 -21.33 14.63
C ALA A 192 24.31 -21.65 14.23
N SER A 193 23.90 -22.92 14.33
CA SER A 193 22.52 -23.35 14.06
C SER A 193 21.54 -22.76 15.08
N ILE A 194 21.91 -22.76 16.38
CA ILE A 194 21.12 -22.15 17.45
C ILE A 194 21.01 -20.63 17.23
N LEU A 195 22.12 -19.95 16.90
CA LEU A 195 22.11 -18.51 16.62
C LEU A 195 21.27 -18.19 15.38
N THR A 196 21.35 -19.01 14.33
CA THR A 196 20.53 -18.85 13.12
C THR A 196 19.05 -19.02 13.44
N LEU A 197 18.70 -20.03 14.24
CA LEU A 197 17.32 -20.24 14.70
C LEU A 197 16.85 -19.08 15.57
N PHE A 198 17.71 -18.57 16.45
CA PHE A 198 17.42 -17.42 17.30
C PHE A 198 17.17 -16.15 16.48
N PHE A 199 18.01 -15.84 15.49
CA PHE A 199 17.81 -14.68 14.62
C PHE A 199 16.62 -14.83 13.66
N ALA A 200 16.28 -16.06 13.26
CA ALA A 200 15.09 -16.32 12.46
C ALA A 200 13.79 -16.14 13.28
N LEU A 201 13.79 -16.58 14.55
CA LEU A 201 12.63 -16.48 15.45
C LEU A 201 12.50 -15.08 16.09
N PHE A 202 13.62 -14.43 16.36
CA PHE A 202 13.73 -13.11 16.97
C PHE A 202 14.55 -12.18 16.06
N PRO A 203 14.02 -11.79 14.89
CA PRO A 203 14.70 -10.83 14.04
C PRO A 203 14.92 -9.54 14.84
N PRO A 204 16.15 -8.97 14.85
CA PRO A 204 16.45 -7.78 15.63
C PRO A 204 15.58 -6.63 15.13
N ARG A 205 14.54 -6.29 15.91
CA ARG A 205 13.72 -5.11 15.70
C ARG A 205 14.56 -3.90 16.08
N ARG A 206 14.97 -3.10 15.10
CA ARG A 206 15.46 -1.73 15.30
C ARG A 206 14.37 -0.77 14.89
#